data_AF-A0A9D7TVG9-F1
#
_entry.id   AF-A0A9D7TVG9-F1
#
_cell.length_a   1.000
_cell.length_b   1.000
_cell.length_c   1.000
_cell.angle_alpha   90.00
_cell.angle_beta   90.00
_cell.angle_gamma   90.00
#
_symmetry.space_group_name_H-M   'P 1'
#
loop_
_entity.id
_entity.type
_entity.pdbx_description
1 polymer ?
#
loop_
_entity_poly.entity_id
_entity_poly.type
_entity_poly.pdbx_seq_one_letter_code
_entity_poly.pdbx_strand_id
1 'polypeptide(L)' 'MEVRELIASKSDFKNEKFKDVGYVGAVSYDAGLAIDFLAAFHKLTPWDDWYDPNYLDEFLVNVEKKPAELIYSKRKDTLS' A
#
# COMPACT_ATOMS: atom_id res chain seq x y z
N MET A 1 -27.95 -8.35 -34.25
CA MET A 1 -27.09 -8.82 -33.13
C MET A 1 -27.33 -7.86 -31.99
N GLU A 2 -28.20 -8.21 -31.04
CA GLU A 2 -28.53 -7.33 -29.91
C GLU A 2 -27.42 -7.35 -28.85
N VAL A 3 -27.03 -6.17 -28.38
CA VAL A 3 -26.18 -6.00 -27.19
C VAL A 3 -27.05 -5.35 -26.11
N ARG A 4 -27.29 -6.06 -25.01
CA ARG A 4 -27.95 -5.60 -23.77
C ARG A 4 -26.98 -5.89 -22.62
N GLU A 5 -26.85 -5.18 -21.51
CA GLU A 5 -27.54 -4.10 -20.80
C GLU A 5 -26.51 -3.61 -19.74
N LEU A 6 -26.50 -2.35 -19.30
CA LEU A 6 -25.57 -1.88 -18.25
C LEU A 6 -26.04 -2.37 -16.87
N ILE A 7 -25.56 -3.56 -16.48
CA ILE A 7 -25.76 -4.14 -15.15
C ILE A 7 -24.62 -3.68 -14.25
N ALA A 8 -24.97 -2.96 -13.21
CA ALA A 8 -24.05 -2.50 -12.20
C ALA A 8 -23.68 -3.71 -11.28
N SER A 9 -22.37 -3.99 -11.09
CA SER A 9 -21.78 -5.12 -10.35
C SER A 9 -21.02 -4.72 -9.06
N LYS A 10 -20.31 -5.62 -8.35
CA LYS A 10 -19.39 -5.21 -7.24
C LYS A 10 -18.45 -4.06 -7.60
N SER A 11 -18.22 -3.90 -8.90
CA SER A 11 -17.57 -2.77 -9.57
C SER A 11 -18.19 -1.40 -9.37
N ASP A 12 -19.42 -1.26 -8.86
CA ASP A 12 -20.10 0.04 -8.80
C ASP A 12 -19.85 0.77 -7.48
N PHE A 13 -19.38 0.06 -6.46
CA PHE A 13 -19.06 0.61 -5.15
C PHE A 13 -17.55 0.85 -5.05
N LYS A 14 -17.16 2.13 -4.92
CA LYS A 14 -15.77 2.60 -5.09
C LYS A 14 -14.75 2.02 -4.09
N ASN A 15 -15.18 1.63 -2.89
CA ASN A 15 -14.30 1.17 -1.79
C ASN A 15 -14.74 -0.14 -1.09
N GLU A 16 -15.72 -0.86 -1.65
CA GLU A 16 -16.36 -2.00 -0.98
C GLU A 16 -15.51 -3.29 -0.92
N LYS A 17 -14.49 -3.38 -1.78
CA LYS A 17 -13.56 -4.52 -1.88
C LYS A 17 -12.53 -4.57 -0.74
N PHE A 18 -12.61 -3.67 0.23
CA PHE A 18 -11.57 -3.42 1.23
C PHE A 18 -11.96 -3.89 2.66
N LYS A 19 -13.00 -4.72 2.72
CA LYS A 19 -13.94 -4.99 3.83
C LYS A 19 -13.43 -5.84 5.01
N ASP A 20 -12.43 -6.72 4.85
CA ASP A 20 -12.08 -7.68 5.91
C ASP A 20 -10.64 -7.56 6.45
N VAL A 21 -9.81 -6.65 5.88
CA VAL A 21 -8.34 -6.76 6.00
C VAL A 21 -7.59 -5.43 6.15
N GLY A 22 -8.29 -4.35 6.49
CA GLY A 22 -7.64 -3.22 7.16
C GLY A 22 -6.97 -2.14 6.30
N TYR A 23 -6.78 -2.29 4.99
CA TYR A 23 -6.80 -1.15 4.06
C TYR A 23 -6.58 -1.57 2.61
N VAL A 24 -7.58 -1.42 1.77
CA VAL A 24 -7.33 -0.83 0.46
C VAL A 24 -8.42 0.27 0.29
N GLY A 25 -8.18 1.30 -0.52
CA GLY A 25 -9.03 2.49 -0.83
C GLY A 25 -9.97 3.13 0.19
N ALA A 26 -9.74 3.01 1.50
CA ALA A 26 -10.28 4.02 2.39
C ALA A 26 -9.57 5.36 2.11
N VAL A 27 -10.33 6.46 2.22
CA VAL A 27 -9.78 7.81 2.13
C VAL A 27 -9.49 8.24 3.54
N SER A 28 -8.23 8.51 3.84
CA SER A 28 -7.78 8.95 5.15
C SER A 28 -7.18 10.34 5.02
N TYR A 29 -7.55 11.18 5.97
CA TYR A 29 -7.05 12.54 6.12
C TYR A 29 -6.19 12.56 7.39
N ASP A 30 -5.12 13.34 7.37
CA ASP A 30 -4.20 13.56 8.50
C ASP A 30 -3.41 12.34 9.01
N ALA A 31 -3.39 11.22 8.26
CA ALA A 31 -2.70 9.97 8.65
C ALA A 31 -1.70 9.45 7.59
N GLY A 32 -1.11 10.33 6.78
CA GLY A 32 -0.20 9.99 5.65
C GLY A 32 0.84 8.92 6.00
N LEU A 33 1.62 9.16 7.06
CA LEU A 33 2.69 8.25 7.48
C LEU A 33 2.19 6.83 7.80
N ALA A 34 1.04 6.71 8.47
CA ALA A 34 0.48 5.42 8.84
C ALA A 34 -0.06 4.67 7.61
N ILE A 35 -0.64 5.39 6.64
CA ILE A 35 -1.13 4.81 5.39
C ILE A 35 0.04 4.30 4.57
N ASP A 36 1.09 5.10 4.43
CA ASP A 36 2.28 4.74 3.66
C ASP A 36 3.02 3.56 4.31
N PHE A 37 3.11 3.55 5.64
CA PHE A 37 3.61 2.40 6.39
C PHE A 37 2.79 1.13 6.12
N LEU A 38 1.45 1.19 6.23
CA LEU A 38 0.59 0.03 5.99
C LEU A 38 0.67 -0.43 4.53
N ALA A 39 0.75 0.50 3.59
CA ALA A 39 0.93 0.19 2.17
C ALA A 39 2.25 -0.56 1.95
N ALA A 40 3.36 -0.09 2.53
CA ALA A 40 4.65 -0.75 2.43
C ALA A 40 4.66 -2.11 3.15
N PHE A 41 4.06 -2.19 4.34
CA PHE A 41 3.92 -3.42 5.13
C PHE A 41 3.14 -4.51 4.39
N HIS A 42 2.12 -4.11 3.64
CA HIS A 42 1.33 -5.00 2.78
C HIS A 42 1.87 -5.12 1.35
N LYS A 43 3.11 -4.69 1.10
CA LYS A 43 3.82 -4.87 -0.18
C LYS A 43 3.12 -4.16 -1.36
N LEU A 44 2.45 -3.05 -1.10
CA LEU A 44 1.81 -2.20 -2.12
C LEU A 44 2.74 -1.09 -2.61
N THR A 45 3.70 -0.67 -1.78
CA THR A 45 4.73 0.34 -2.08
C THR A 45 6.11 -0.14 -1.59
N PRO A 46 7.23 0.41 -2.11
CA PRO A 46 8.55 0.05 -1.62
C PRO A 46 8.79 0.54 -0.18
N TRP A 47 9.52 -0.26 0.60
CA TRP A 47 9.80 0.02 2.02
C TRP A 47 10.81 1.15 2.23
N ASP A 48 11.74 1.34 1.28
CA ASP A 48 12.88 2.27 1.35
C ASP A 48 12.73 3.48 0.41
N ASP A 49 11.51 3.81 -0.03
CA ASP A 49 11.22 4.96 -0.92
C ASP A 49 11.20 6.32 -0.18
N TRP A 50 11.52 6.31 1.11
CA TRP A 50 11.64 7.50 1.94
C TRP A 50 13.05 8.10 1.86
N TYR A 51 13.20 9.37 2.25
CA TYR A 51 14.51 10.02 2.28
C TYR A 51 15.54 9.23 3.11
N ASP A 52 15.13 8.78 4.31
CA ASP A 52 15.85 7.75 5.05
C ASP A 52 15.28 6.38 4.66
N PRO A 53 16.09 5.49 4.04
CA PRO A 53 15.63 4.16 3.63
C PRO A 53 15.22 3.25 4.80
N ASN A 54 15.56 3.60 6.04
CA ASN A 54 15.19 2.84 7.24
C ASN A 54 14.03 3.50 8.02
N TYR A 55 13.45 4.60 7.54
CA TYR A 55 12.44 5.36 8.29
C TYR A 55 11.26 4.50 8.78
N LEU A 56 10.76 3.61 7.92
CA LEU A 56 9.61 2.76 8.25
C LEU A 56 9.94 1.68 9.31
N ASP A 57 11.21 1.39 9.56
CA ASP A 57 11.59 0.49 10.64
C ASP A 57 11.27 1.07 12.03
N GLU A 58 11.24 2.40 12.17
CA GLU A 58 10.88 3.08 13.42
C GLU A 58 9.42 2.89 13.82
N PHE A 59 8.55 2.52 12.87
CA PHE A 59 7.12 2.28 13.10
C PHE A 59 6.85 0.86 13.62
N LEU A 60 7.85 -0.02 13.60
CA LEU A 60 7.72 -1.38 14.11
C LEU A 60 7.88 -1.41 15.63
N VAL A 61 6.81 -1.81 16.33
CA VAL A 61 6.88 -2.09 17.78
C VAL A 61 7.79 -3.29 18.08
N ASN A 62 7.88 -4.25 17.15
CA ASN A 62 8.82 -5.37 17.21
C ASN A 62 9.43 -5.58 15.81
N VAL A 63 10.75 -5.36 15.71
CA VAL A 63 11.52 -5.50 14.46
C VAL A 63 11.47 -6.92 13.89
N GLU A 64 11.32 -7.95 14.73
CA GLU A 64 11.22 -9.35 14.29
C GLU A 64 9.93 -9.63 13.52
N LYS A 65 8.93 -8.74 13.61
CA LYS A 65 7.68 -8.84 12.85
C LYS A 65 7.74 -8.13 11.50
N LYS A 66 8.89 -7.59 11.10
CA LYS A 66 9.08 -7.03 9.77
C LYS A 66 8.77 -8.11 8.71
N PRO A 67 7.93 -7.83 7.70
CA PRO A 67 7.65 -8.79 6.64
C PRO A 67 8.94 -9.18 5.90
N ALA A 68 9.13 -10.47 5.63
CA ALA A 68 10.35 -10.95 4.96
C ALA A 68 10.39 -10.61 3.45
N GLU A 69 9.23 -10.40 2.84
CA GLU A 69 9.06 -10.24 1.38
C GLU A 69 8.77 -8.79 0.97
N LEU A 70 9.40 -7.82 1.64
CA LEU A 70 9.19 -6.41 1.31
C LEU A 70 9.70 -6.08 -0.10
N ILE A 71 9.05 -5.10 -0.72
CA ILE A 71 9.50 -4.51 -1.98
C ILE A 71 10.51 -3.43 -1.64
N TYR A 72 11.64 -3.42 -2.35
CA TYR A 72 12.66 -2.39 -2.22
C TYR A 72 12.85 -1.67 -3.55
N SER A 73 13.06 -0.37 -3.46
CA SER A 73 13.37 0.53 -4.55
C SER A 73 14.63 0.05 -5.25
N LYS A 74 14.56 -0.12 -6.57
CA LYS A 74 15.77 -0.25 -7.40
C LYS A 74 16.40 1.14 -7.51
N ARG A 75 17.09 1.59 -6.47
CA ARG A 75 17.88 2.82 -6.58
C ARG A 75 18.85 2.62 -7.73
N LYS A 76 18.81 3.51 -8.72
CA LYS A 76 19.91 3.62 -9.67
C LYS A 76 21.07 4.13 -8.85
N ASP A 77 22.05 3.27 -8.60
CA ASP A 77 23.36 3.70 -8.11
C ASP A 77 23.91 4.68 -9.14
N THR A 78 23.61 5.96 -8.95
CA THR A 78 24.20 7.02 -9.75
C THR A 78 25.49 7.38 -9.03
N LEU A 79 26.43 6.44 -9.07
CA LEU A 79 27.83 6.74 -8.94
C LEU A 79 28.24 7.38 -10.27
N SER A 80 28.28 8.70 -10.29
CA SER A 80 29.01 9.51 -11.28
C SER A 80 29.55 10.74 -10.58
#